data_AF-A0A838SKW3-F1
#
_entry.id   AF-A0A838SKW3-F1
#
_cell.length_a   1.000
_cell.length_b   1.000
_cell.length_c   1.000
_cell.angle_alpha   90.00
_cell.angle_beta   90.00
_cell.angle_gamma   90.00
#
_symmetry.space_group_name_H-M   'P 1'
#
loop_
_entity.id
_entity.type
_entity.pdbx_description
1 polymer ?
#
loop_
_entity_poly.entity_id
_entity_poly.type
_entity_poly.pdbx_seq_one_letter_code
_entity_poly.pdbx_strand_id
1 'polypeptide(L)' 'MARKPAFPVTVRQLPVVRCALCGRTLAHQPGAASTVLTAHYRNEHPDVLSPDAGED' A
#
# COMPACT_ATOMS: atom_id res chain seq x y z
N MET A 1 -14.86 30.44 29.11
CA MET A 1 -14.95 29.55 27.93
C MET A 1 -14.53 28.16 28.38
N ALA A 2 -15.44 27.18 28.46
CA ALA A 2 -15.11 25.83 28.90
C ALA A 2 -14.34 25.08 27.80
N ARG A 3 -13.13 24.61 28.09
CA ARG A 3 -12.36 23.73 27.19
C ARG A 3 -13.09 22.40 27.06
N LYS A 4 -13.44 22.01 25.83
CA LYS A 4 -13.99 20.68 25.53
C LYS A 4 -12.99 19.60 25.98
N PRO A 5 -13.43 18.51 26.63
CA PRO A 5 -12.53 17.41 26.99
C PRO A 5 -11.98 16.78 25.71
N ALA A 6 -10.66 16.59 25.65
CA ALA A 6 -10.02 15.87 24.56
C ALA A 6 -10.32 14.38 24.70
N PHE A 7 -10.86 13.78 23.65
CA PHE A 7 -11.07 12.34 23.59
C PHE A 7 -9.73 11.66 23.27
N PRO A 8 -9.37 10.57 23.96
CA PRO A 8 -8.16 9.83 23.64
C PRO A 8 -8.30 9.19 22.26
N VAL A 9 -7.57 9.73 21.29
CA VAL A 9 -7.43 9.16 19.95
C VAL A 9 -6.21 8.26 19.92
N THR A 10 -6.42 6.97 19.64
CA THR A 10 -5.32 6.03 19.45
C THR A 10 -4.77 6.18 18.02
N VAL A 11 -3.61 6.80 17.90
CA VAL A 11 -2.90 6.90 16.61
C VAL A 11 -2.14 5.61 16.37
N ARG A 12 -2.47 4.89 15.29
CA ARG A 12 -1.73 3.70 14.86
C ARG A 12 -0.84 4.05 13.67
N GLN A 13 0.47 3.99 13.89
CA GLN A 13 1.44 4.11 12.80
C GLN A 13 1.48 2.79 12.03
N LEU A 14 1.21 2.85 10.73
CA LEU A 14 1.30 1.70 9.84
C LEU A 14 2.62 1.77 9.06
N PRO A 15 3.34 0.64 8.92
CA PRO A 15 4.49 0.59 8.03
C PRO A 15 4.05 0.87 6.60
N VAL A 16 4.92 1.55 5.87
CA VAL A 16 4.70 1.92 4.48
C VAL A 16 5.75 1.27 3.60
N VAL A 17 5.32 0.88 2.41
CA VAL A 17 6.19 0.35 1.37
C VAL A 17 6.03 1.17 0.10
N ARG A 18 7.11 1.28 -0.68
CA ARG A 18 7.11 2.05 -1.92
C ARG A 18 7.13 1.10 -3.12
N CYS A 19 6.24 1.34 -4.08
CA CYS A 19 6.27 0.64 -5.36
C CYS A 19 7.55 1.00 -6.12
N ALA A 20 8.25 0.00 -6.66
CA ALA A 20 9.47 0.24 -7.42
C ALA A 20 9.20 0.80 -8.84
N LEU A 21 7.99 0.58 -9.38
CA LEU A 21 7.62 0.97 -10.73
C LEU A 21 7.10 2.41 -10.80
N CYS A 22 6.07 2.74 -10.00
CA CYS A 22 5.48 4.08 -9.99
C CYS A 22 5.91 4.96 -8.80
N GLY A 23 6.63 4.40 -7.82
CA GLY A 23 7.04 5.16 -6.64
C GLY A 23 5.93 5.47 -5.64
N ARG A 24 4.70 4.95 -5.82
CA ARG A 24 3.58 5.15 -4.88
C ARG A 24 3.84 4.51 -3.53
N THR A 25 3.40 5.19 -2.47
CA THR A 25 3.52 4.72 -1.09
C THR A 25 2.23 4.02 -0.67
N LEU A 26 2.36 2.79 -0.18
CA LEU A 26 1.26 1.95 0.27
C LEU A 26 1.44 1.64 1.74
N ALA A 27 0.47 2.03 2.57
CA ALA A 27 0.42 1.60 3.95
C ALA A 27 -0.09 0.16 4.02
N HIS A 28 0.54 -0.66 4.87
CA HIS A 28 0.14 -2.06 5.04
C HIS A 28 0.18 -2.47 6.50
N GLN A 29 -0.46 -3.60 6.82
CA GLN A 29 -0.29 -4.22 8.13
C GLN A 29 1.09 -4.90 8.23
N PRO A 30 1.73 -4.92 9.40
CA PRO A 30 2.98 -5.65 9.57
C PRO A 30 2.81 -7.12 9.13
N GLY A 31 3.73 -7.61 8.29
CA GLY A 31 3.65 -8.95 7.69
C GLY A 31 2.89 -9.04 6.36
N ALA A 32 2.12 -8.02 5.97
CA ALA A 32 1.34 -8.00 4.73
C ALA A 32 2.03 -7.26 3.56
N ALA A 33 3.30 -6.86 3.72
CA ALA A 33 4.01 -6.01 2.75
C ALA A 33 3.99 -6.60 1.33
N SER A 34 4.40 -7.87 1.21
CA SER A 34 4.50 -8.56 -0.08
C SER A 34 3.14 -8.73 -0.75
N THR A 35 2.10 -9.09 0.02
CA THR A 35 0.73 -9.26 -0.52
C THR A 35 0.19 -7.94 -1.07
N VAL A 36 0.39 -6.83 -0.34
CA VAL A 36 -0.04 -5.49 -0.76
C VAL A 36 0.71 -5.04 -2.01
N LEU A 37 2.03 -5.26 -2.07
CA LEU A 37 2.82 -4.94 -3.27
C LEU A 37 2.40 -5.78 -4.47
N THR A 38 2.27 -7.09 -4.32
CA THR A 38 1.87 -7.98 -5.42
C THR A 38 0.47 -7.63 -5.94
N ALA A 39 -0.49 -7.36 -5.04
CA ALA A 39 -1.82 -6.93 -5.44
C ALA A 39 -1.79 -5.57 -6.17
N HIS A 40 -0.96 -4.63 -5.70
CA HIS A 40 -0.76 -3.35 -6.35
C HIS A 40 -0.15 -3.51 -7.74
N TYR A 41 0.89 -4.34 -7.88
CA TYR A 41 1.49 -4.61 -9.18
C TYR A 41 0.46 -5.20 -10.15
N ARG A 42 -0.38 -6.16 -9.72
CA ARG A 42 -1.39 -6.78 -10.61
C ARG A 42 -2.46 -5.81 -11.11
N ASN A 43 -2.82 -4.82 -10.29
CA ASN A 43 -3.88 -3.87 -10.64
C ASN A 43 -3.34 -2.64 -11.39
N GLU A 44 -2.18 -2.12 -10.97
CA GLU A 44 -1.63 -0.87 -11.51
C GLU A 44 -0.54 -1.10 -12.57
N HIS A 45 0.09 -2.27 -12.56
CA HIS A 45 1.17 -2.66 -13.46
C HIS A 45 0.95 -4.04 -14.09
N PRO A 46 -0.22 -4.30 -14.71
CA PRO A 46 -0.48 -5.61 -15.33
C PRO A 46 0.50 -5.93 -16.47
N ASP A 47 0.92 -4.89 -17.21
CA ASP A 47 1.89 -4.96 -18.31
C ASP A 47 3.26 -5.51 -17.86
N VAL A 48 3.72 -5.14 -16.66
CA VAL A 48 5.02 -5.59 -16.12
C VAL A 48 4.93 -7.00 -15.54
N LEU A 49 3.74 -7.42 -15.09
CA LEU A 49 3.51 -8.73 -14.49
C LEU A 49 3.21 -9.82 -15.50
N SER A 50 2.68 -9.46 -16.66
CA SER A 50 2.51 -10.34 -17.81
C SER A 50 3.27 -9.74 -19.00
N PRO A 51 4.62 -9.89 -19.04
CA PRO A 51 5.37 -9.55 -20.25
C PRO A 51 5.05 -10.48 -21.42
N ASP A 52 4.23 -11.53 -21.20
CA ASP A 52 3.77 -12.43 -22.25
C ASP A 52 2.40 -13.05 -21.91
N ALA A 53 1.35 -12.56 -22.57
CA ALA A 53 0.21 -13.37 -22.99
C ALA A 53 0.11 -13.21 -24.51
N GLY A 54 1.23 -13.49 -25.17
CA GLY A 54 1.49 -13.14 -26.56
C GLY A 54 2.81 -13.72 -27.08
N GLU A 55 3.17 -14.92 -26.66
CA GLU A 55 4.12 -15.76 -27.39
C GLU A 55 3.34 -16.46 -28.52
N ASP A 56 3.90 -16.31 -29.72
CA ASP A 56 3.37 -16.58 -31.08
C ASP A 56 2.72 -17.97 -31.30
#